data_AF-A0A432US64-F1
#
_entry.id   AF-A0A432US64-F1
#
_cell.length_a   1.000
_cell.length_b   1.000
_cell.length_c   1.000
_cell.angle_alpha   90.00
_cell.angle_beta   90.00
_cell.angle_gamma   90.00
#
_symmetry.space_group_name_H-M   'P 1'
#
loop_
_entity.id
_entity.type
_entity.pdbx_description
1 polymer ?
#
loop_
_entity_poly.entity_id
_entity_poly.type
_entity_poly.pdbx_seq_one_letter_code
_entity_poly.pdbx_strand_id
1 'polypeptide(L)'
;MYSCHSRPQSGFILMLLVVVMAVGAVAFFSLYHDNASLRYQSDVYLKQMSQLNEVKQQLLKYAVFQPELYQSDLVSNSRTYKEAGKLPGPGYLPCRDLDGDGWVLGAETSCGNPRDTADDTSGFVYGFLPVGFKTRNFYFGALEPRQFYYVVDERFVNGNNLYNNGSTGRYAPLNITLSPAMGPDAPPPNGLPDGTLPWLTLNGVEGYVALIIFPNVPQVFQDGFAQDRSQSGTAIERIADYLDQRFDVNGHQVDGNADGNRHFFSQSRENIGVNDLVVGITFSEWQNAVMNRVCSQLDSLTQVDSNAAYWFNDYDAVQNPSGGNWRSFTGACGL
;
A
#
# COMPACT_ATOMS: atom_id res chain seq x y z
N MET A 1 47.89 75.27 -34.10
CA MET A 1 46.74 74.93 -33.25
C MET A 1 45.97 73.81 -33.94
N TYR A 2 46.14 72.57 -33.50
CA TYR A 2 45.30 71.44 -33.94
C TYR A 2 44.26 71.19 -32.87
N SER A 3 42.99 71.44 -33.21
CA SER A 3 41.84 71.14 -32.36
C SER A 3 41.40 69.70 -32.65
N CYS A 4 41.46 68.84 -31.65
CA CYS A 4 41.00 67.45 -31.73
C CYS A 4 39.55 67.40 -31.22
N HIS A 5 38.59 67.15 -32.11
CA HIS A 5 37.19 66.91 -31.74
C HIS A 5 36.96 65.41 -31.50
N SER A 6 36.63 65.04 -30.26
CA SER A 6 36.16 63.70 -29.90
C SER A 6 34.76 63.46 -30.47
N ARG A 7 34.58 62.41 -31.29
CA ARG A 7 33.26 61.94 -31.73
C ARG A 7 32.48 61.33 -30.55
N PRO A 8 31.14 61.53 -30.47
CA PRO A 8 30.34 61.00 -29.37
C PRO A 8 30.21 59.46 -29.41
N GLN A 9 30.40 58.83 -28.26
CA GLN A 9 30.37 57.38 -27.99
C GLN A 9 28.95 56.78 -28.09
N SER A 10 28.25 56.87 -29.23
CA SER A 10 26.90 56.29 -29.36
C SER A 10 26.89 54.75 -29.32
N GLY A 11 27.98 54.10 -29.73
CA GLY A 11 28.09 52.64 -29.76
C GLY A 11 28.14 51.98 -28.37
N PHE A 12 28.67 52.67 -27.35
CA PHE A 12 28.79 52.13 -26.01
C PHE A 12 27.45 52.06 -25.28
N ILE A 13 26.61 53.09 -25.43
CA ILE A 13 25.26 53.15 -24.86
C ILE A 13 24.36 52.05 -25.44
N LEU A 14 24.49 51.79 -26.75
CA LEU A 14 23.72 50.78 -27.45
C LEU A 14 24.14 49.36 -27.03
N MET A 15 25.44 49.11 -26.86
CA MET A 15 25.94 47.85 -26.28
C MET A 15 25.42 47.62 -24.86
N LEU A 16 25.44 48.65 -24.02
CA LEU A 16 25.01 48.55 -22.63
C LEU A 16 23.52 48.24 -22.51
N LEU A 17 22.69 48.85 -23.36
CA LEU A 17 21.26 48.53 -23.47
C LEU A 17 21.00 47.08 -23.90
N VAL A 18 21.75 46.57 -24.87
CA VAL A 18 21.64 45.18 -25.34
C VAL A 18 22.05 44.21 -24.23
N VAL A 19 23.13 44.50 -23.48
CA VAL A 19 23.57 43.67 -22.36
C VAL A 19 22.52 43.66 -21.24
N VAL A 20 21.97 44.82 -20.88
CA VAL A 20 20.92 44.90 -19.83
C VAL A 20 19.65 44.16 -20.26
N MET A 21 19.23 44.28 -21.53
CA MET A 21 18.09 43.52 -22.05
C MET A 21 18.37 42.02 -22.08
N ALA A 22 19.58 41.59 -22.47
CA ALA A 22 19.96 40.18 -22.47
C ALA A 22 19.96 39.59 -21.05
N VAL A 23 20.54 40.30 -20.08
CA VAL A 23 20.55 39.86 -18.67
C VAL A 23 19.13 39.84 -18.10
N GLY A 24 18.31 40.86 -18.39
CA GLY A 24 16.90 40.90 -17.96
C GLY A 24 16.07 39.76 -18.57
N ALA A 25 16.27 39.46 -19.85
CA ALA A 25 15.63 38.34 -20.53
C ALA A 25 16.06 37.00 -19.92
N VAL A 26 17.35 36.78 -19.71
CA VAL A 26 17.86 35.54 -19.07
C VAL A 26 17.27 35.36 -17.68
N ALA A 27 17.29 36.39 -16.83
CA ALA A 27 16.71 36.30 -15.49
C ALA A 27 15.19 36.01 -15.53
N PHE A 28 14.46 36.67 -16.43
CA PHE A 28 13.02 36.44 -16.59
C PHE A 28 12.71 35.02 -17.09
N PHE A 29 13.44 34.53 -18.09
CA PHE A 29 13.26 33.17 -18.62
C PHE A 29 13.70 32.09 -17.63
N SER A 30 14.77 32.30 -16.87
CA SER A 30 15.19 31.39 -15.79
C SER A 30 14.11 31.30 -14.71
N LEU A 31 13.62 32.44 -14.20
CA LEU A 31 12.56 32.44 -13.19
C LEU A 31 11.25 31.83 -13.72
N TYR A 32 10.91 32.06 -14.98
CA TYR A 32 9.74 31.44 -15.59
C TYR A 32 9.90 29.92 -15.74
N HIS A 33 11.07 29.47 -16.18
CA HIS A 33 11.38 28.05 -16.35
C HIS A 33 11.36 27.31 -15.01
N ASP A 34 11.98 27.87 -13.98
CA ASP A 34 12.01 27.29 -12.63
C ASP A 34 10.60 27.23 -12.04
N ASN A 35 9.79 28.27 -12.21
CA ASN A 35 8.40 28.23 -11.75
C ASN A 35 7.55 27.22 -12.52
N ALA A 36 7.77 27.07 -13.84
CA ALA A 36 7.04 26.10 -14.65
C ALA A 36 7.42 24.65 -14.29
N SER A 37 8.71 24.38 -14.07
CA SER A 37 9.19 23.05 -13.68
C SER A 37 8.70 22.66 -12.29
N LEU A 38 8.74 23.58 -11.31
CA LEU A 38 8.19 23.35 -9.97
C LEU A 38 6.68 23.09 -9.99
N ARG A 39 5.92 23.85 -10.79
CA ARG A 39 4.48 23.61 -10.97
C ARG A 39 4.21 22.24 -11.56
N TYR A 40 4.92 21.89 -12.62
CA TYR A 40 4.77 20.58 -13.26
C TYR A 40 5.08 19.43 -12.28
N GLN A 41 6.15 19.54 -11.50
CA GLN A 41 6.48 18.54 -10.47
C GLN A 41 5.37 18.43 -9.40
N SER A 42 4.83 19.56 -8.96
CA SER A 42 3.71 19.59 -8.02
C SER A 42 2.47 18.91 -8.61
N ASP A 43 2.13 19.18 -9.87
CA ASP A 43 0.95 18.59 -10.53
C ASP A 43 1.11 17.07 -10.70
N VAL A 44 2.29 16.60 -11.07
CA VAL A 44 2.60 15.16 -11.17
C VAL A 44 2.46 14.49 -9.80
N TYR A 45 3.05 15.08 -8.75
CA TYR A 45 2.96 14.57 -7.39
C TYR A 45 1.50 14.46 -6.91
N LEU A 46 0.72 15.54 -7.09
CA LEU A 46 -0.70 15.56 -6.71
C LEU A 46 -1.50 14.49 -7.46
N LYS A 47 -1.22 14.28 -8.74
CA LYS A 47 -1.87 13.23 -9.54
C LYS A 47 -1.53 11.84 -9.02
N GLN A 48 -0.26 11.55 -8.75
CA GLN A 48 0.19 10.26 -8.22
C GLN A 48 -0.42 9.99 -6.83
N MET A 49 -0.43 11.01 -5.97
CA MET A 49 -1.04 10.92 -4.64
C MET A 49 -2.57 10.70 -4.72
N SER A 50 -3.25 11.36 -5.67
CA SER A 50 -4.68 11.10 -5.93
C SER A 50 -4.92 9.65 -6.34
N GLN A 51 -4.10 9.12 -7.26
CA GLN A 51 -4.20 7.72 -7.69
C GLN A 51 -3.96 6.74 -6.54
N LEU A 52 -2.94 6.96 -5.71
CA LEU A 52 -2.68 6.14 -4.52
C LEU A 52 -3.87 6.15 -3.55
N ASN A 53 -4.45 7.33 -3.31
CA ASN A 53 -5.63 7.44 -2.46
C ASN A 53 -6.86 6.75 -3.06
N GLU A 54 -7.07 6.83 -4.38
CA GLU A 54 -8.13 6.09 -5.06
C GLU A 54 -7.96 4.58 -4.89
N VAL A 55 -6.75 4.05 -5.09
CA VAL A 55 -6.42 2.64 -4.88
C VAL A 55 -6.67 2.24 -3.42
N LYS A 56 -6.20 3.05 -2.46
CA LYS A 56 -6.47 2.85 -1.02
C LYS A 56 -7.97 2.72 -0.74
N GLN A 57 -8.79 3.61 -1.30
CA GLN A 57 -10.24 3.55 -1.12
C GLN A 57 -10.86 2.31 -1.77
N GLN A 58 -10.33 1.84 -2.91
CA GLN A 58 -10.78 0.59 -3.52
C GLN A 58 -10.40 -0.62 -2.67
N LEU A 59 -9.21 -0.66 -2.07
CA LEU A 59 -8.82 -1.73 -1.14
C LEU A 59 -9.71 -1.76 0.11
N LEU A 60 -10.05 -0.59 0.69
CA LEU A 60 -11.01 -0.52 1.80
C LEU A 60 -12.40 -1.02 1.40
N LYS A 61 -12.87 -0.67 0.19
CA LYS A 61 -14.11 -1.21 -0.36
C LYS A 61 -14.02 -2.72 -0.57
N TYR A 62 -12.91 -3.23 -1.07
CA TYR A 62 -12.68 -4.67 -1.23
C TYR A 62 -12.85 -5.39 0.12
N ALA A 63 -12.21 -4.87 1.17
CA ALA A 63 -12.35 -5.41 2.53
C ALA A 63 -13.81 -5.43 3.00
N VAL A 64 -14.55 -4.34 2.78
CA VAL A 64 -15.94 -4.22 3.20
C VAL A 64 -16.89 -5.13 2.42
N PHE A 65 -16.66 -5.33 1.11
CA PHE A 65 -17.55 -6.07 0.21
C PHE A 65 -17.11 -7.51 -0.05
N GLN A 66 -16.21 -8.07 0.77
CA GLN A 66 -15.82 -9.48 0.72
C GLN A 66 -16.99 -10.46 0.61
N PRO A 67 -18.06 -10.37 1.42
CA PRO A 67 -19.20 -11.29 1.28
C PRO A 67 -19.81 -11.28 -0.13
N GLU A 68 -19.97 -10.09 -0.72
CA GLU A 68 -20.52 -9.92 -2.07
C GLU A 68 -19.57 -10.34 -3.19
N LEU A 69 -18.27 -10.14 -2.99
CA LEU A 69 -17.22 -10.54 -3.93
C LEU A 69 -17.24 -12.06 -4.12
N TYR A 70 -17.47 -12.81 -3.05
CA TYR A 70 -17.41 -14.27 -3.02
C TYR A 70 -18.79 -14.95 -2.99
N GLN A 71 -19.88 -14.20 -3.14
CA GLN A 71 -21.26 -14.72 -3.09
C GLN A 71 -21.56 -15.80 -4.14
N SER A 72 -20.82 -15.79 -5.25
CA SER A 72 -21.06 -16.68 -6.36
C SER A 72 -19.80 -16.93 -7.17
N ASP A 73 -19.66 -18.16 -7.67
CA ASP A 73 -18.64 -18.50 -8.67
C ASP A 73 -19.24 -18.48 -10.07
N LEU A 74 -18.42 -18.09 -11.04
CA LEU A 74 -18.72 -18.26 -12.47
C LEU A 74 -18.20 -19.64 -12.90
N VAL A 75 -19.11 -20.61 -13.02
CA VAL A 75 -18.78 -21.97 -13.47
C VAL A 75 -19.48 -22.19 -14.81
N SER A 76 -18.70 -22.35 -15.88
CA SER A 76 -19.22 -22.65 -17.23
C SER A 76 -20.31 -21.68 -17.71
N ASN A 77 -20.09 -20.36 -17.53
CA ASN A 77 -21.05 -19.29 -17.82
C ASN A 77 -22.38 -19.33 -17.01
N SER A 78 -22.47 -20.21 -16.01
CA SER A 78 -23.56 -20.24 -15.03
C SER A 78 -23.08 -19.65 -13.71
N ARG A 79 -23.97 -18.92 -13.04
CA ARG A 79 -23.70 -18.36 -11.71
C ARG A 79 -24.16 -19.36 -10.66
N THR A 80 -23.21 -19.90 -9.89
CA THR A 80 -23.50 -20.78 -8.75
C THR A 80 -23.33 -19.98 -7.47
N TYR A 81 -24.41 -19.79 -6.72
CA TYR A 81 -24.37 -19.12 -5.42
C TYR A 81 -23.77 -20.04 -4.36
N LYS A 82 -22.88 -19.50 -3.53
CA LYS A 82 -22.33 -20.23 -2.39
C LYS A 82 -23.33 -20.23 -1.24
N GLU A 83 -23.30 -21.31 -0.46
CA GLU A 83 -24.04 -21.38 0.81
C GLU A 83 -23.53 -20.29 1.76
N ALA A 84 -24.42 -19.77 2.62
CA ALA A 84 -24.10 -18.70 3.56
C ALA A 84 -22.88 -19.04 4.45
N GLY A 85 -22.70 -20.31 4.79
CA GLY A 85 -21.56 -20.80 5.56
C GLY A 85 -20.25 -20.95 4.79
N LYS A 86 -20.21 -20.59 3.52
CA LYS A 86 -19.01 -20.52 2.69
C LYS A 86 -18.66 -19.09 2.28
N LEU A 87 -19.42 -18.10 2.77
CA LEU A 87 -19.19 -16.70 2.47
C LEU A 87 -18.19 -16.10 3.48
N PRO A 88 -17.15 -15.40 3.00
CA PRO A 88 -16.27 -14.64 3.87
C PRO A 88 -17.02 -13.53 4.58
N GLY A 89 -16.55 -13.18 5.78
CA GLY A 89 -16.95 -11.93 6.42
C GLY A 89 -16.17 -10.75 5.83
N PRO A 90 -16.57 -9.52 6.16
CA PRO A 90 -15.82 -8.33 5.76
C PRO A 90 -14.49 -8.24 6.52
N GLY A 91 -13.56 -7.47 6.00
CA GLY A 91 -12.28 -7.16 6.63
C GLY A 91 -11.05 -7.76 5.94
N TYR A 92 -11.22 -8.65 4.96
CA TYR A 92 -10.08 -9.22 4.23
C TYR A 92 -9.64 -8.39 3.03
N LEU A 93 -8.34 -8.16 2.95
CA LEU A 93 -7.65 -7.60 1.80
C LEU A 93 -7.21 -8.70 0.82
N PRO A 94 -6.96 -8.35 -0.46
CA PRO A 94 -6.55 -9.34 -1.42
C PRO A 94 -5.12 -9.79 -1.12
N CYS A 95 -4.82 -10.99 -1.58
CA CYS A 95 -3.47 -11.49 -1.72
C CYS A 95 -2.61 -10.63 -2.66
N ARG A 96 -1.29 -10.66 -2.49
CA ARG A 96 -0.36 -10.09 -3.46
C ARG A 96 -0.39 -10.87 -4.78
N ASP A 97 -0.11 -10.16 -5.86
CA ASP A 97 0.22 -10.74 -7.17
C ASP A 97 1.75 -10.92 -7.26
N LEU A 98 2.23 -12.11 -7.63
CA LEU A 98 3.66 -12.43 -7.64
C LEU A 98 4.30 -12.20 -9.01
N ASP A 99 3.57 -12.41 -10.09
CA ASP A 99 4.08 -12.30 -11.45
C ASP A 99 3.67 -11.00 -12.16
N GLY A 100 2.74 -10.25 -11.57
CA GLY A 100 2.29 -8.96 -12.06
C GLY A 100 1.38 -9.07 -13.27
N ASP A 101 0.70 -10.19 -13.50
CA ASP A 101 -0.30 -10.33 -14.57
C ASP A 101 -1.65 -9.67 -14.21
N GLY A 102 -1.78 -9.20 -12.97
CA GLY A 102 -2.93 -8.53 -12.39
C GLY A 102 -3.91 -9.47 -11.71
N TRP A 103 -3.75 -10.79 -11.84
CA TRP A 103 -4.62 -11.79 -11.25
C TRP A 103 -3.99 -12.38 -9.99
N VAL A 104 -4.78 -13.18 -9.27
CA VAL A 104 -4.30 -13.95 -8.13
C VAL A 104 -4.71 -15.39 -8.40
N LEU A 105 -3.78 -16.20 -8.92
CA LEU A 105 -4.02 -17.58 -9.32
C LEU A 105 -3.03 -18.56 -8.68
N GLY A 106 -3.47 -19.81 -8.50
CA GLY A 106 -2.59 -20.88 -8.02
C GLY A 106 -1.90 -20.55 -6.70
N ALA A 107 -0.56 -20.48 -6.70
CA ALA A 107 0.25 -20.21 -5.51
C ALA A 107 -0.01 -18.84 -4.89
N GLU A 108 -0.47 -17.85 -5.66
CA GLU A 108 -0.77 -16.49 -5.19
C GLU A 108 -2.03 -16.43 -4.34
N THR A 109 -2.89 -17.45 -4.45
CA THR A 109 -4.09 -17.55 -3.59
C THR A 109 -3.74 -17.90 -2.15
N SER A 110 -2.49 -18.31 -1.87
CA SER A 110 -1.97 -18.58 -0.53
C SER A 110 -1.08 -17.43 -0.07
N CYS A 111 -1.63 -16.54 0.76
CA CYS A 111 -0.87 -15.44 1.38
C CYS A 111 -0.57 -15.74 2.83
N GLY A 112 0.46 -16.53 3.06
CA GLY A 112 0.97 -16.93 4.37
C GLY A 112 1.95 -18.09 4.17
N ASN A 113 3.01 -18.18 4.96
CA ASN A 113 3.98 -19.28 4.83
C ASN A 113 3.60 -20.47 5.76
N PRO A 114 3.50 -21.71 5.25
CA PRO A 114 3.43 -22.94 6.05
C PRO A 114 4.69 -23.15 6.90
N ARG A 115 4.58 -23.17 8.23
CA ARG A 115 5.66 -23.53 9.16
C ARG A 115 6.28 -24.91 8.83
N ASP A 116 7.49 -24.92 8.23
CA ASP A 116 8.77 -25.55 8.70
C ASP A 116 9.86 -25.55 7.59
N THR A 117 11.19 -25.39 7.75
CA THR A 117 12.15 -25.28 8.89
C THR A 117 13.13 -24.09 8.74
N ALA A 118 13.05 -23.29 7.66
CA ALA A 118 13.95 -22.16 7.34
C ALA A 118 13.17 -20.82 7.26
N ASP A 119 12.24 -20.66 8.19
CA ASP A 119 11.07 -19.78 8.22
C ASP A 119 11.39 -18.26 8.06
N ASP A 120 10.89 -17.63 6.99
CA ASP A 120 11.01 -16.19 6.67
C ASP A 120 9.73 -15.40 7.01
N THR A 121 8.92 -15.88 7.94
CA THR A 121 7.68 -15.22 8.36
C THR A 121 7.94 -13.83 8.93
N SER A 122 7.96 -12.84 8.05
CA SER A 122 8.07 -11.42 8.38
C SER A 122 6.75 -10.85 8.92
N GLY A 123 5.70 -11.67 9.04
CA GLY A 123 4.31 -11.31 9.39
C GLY A 123 3.64 -10.33 8.43
N PHE A 124 4.17 -10.21 7.22
CA PHE A 124 3.56 -9.53 6.10
C PHE A 124 3.96 -10.20 4.79
N VAL A 125 3.22 -9.90 3.73
CA VAL A 125 3.55 -10.32 2.37
C VAL A 125 3.64 -9.09 1.48
N TYR A 126 4.65 -9.05 0.61
CA TYR A 126 4.83 -7.99 -0.38
C TYR A 126 4.85 -8.55 -1.81
N GLY A 127 4.23 -7.84 -2.74
CA GLY A 127 4.18 -8.17 -4.16
C GLY A 127 3.57 -7.06 -5.01
N PHE A 128 3.12 -7.37 -6.23
CA PHE A 128 2.34 -6.44 -7.04
C PHE A 128 0.92 -6.32 -6.48
N LEU A 129 0.31 -5.15 -6.69
CA LEU A 129 -1.11 -4.98 -6.40
C LEU A 129 -1.93 -5.76 -7.45
N PRO A 130 -2.78 -6.71 -7.05
CA PRO A 130 -3.72 -7.33 -7.97
C PRO A 130 -4.78 -6.33 -8.45
N VAL A 131 -4.95 -6.25 -9.78
CA VAL A 131 -5.86 -5.29 -10.44
C VAL A 131 -6.96 -5.95 -11.26
N GLY A 132 -6.84 -7.25 -11.52
CA GLY A 132 -7.73 -8.08 -12.33
C GLY A 132 -9.05 -8.44 -11.65
N PHE A 133 -9.28 -8.03 -10.40
CA PHE A 133 -10.55 -8.32 -9.72
C PHE A 133 -11.72 -7.60 -10.41
N LYS A 134 -12.45 -8.37 -11.21
CA LYS A 134 -13.68 -7.93 -11.85
C LYS A 134 -14.85 -8.77 -11.35
N THR A 135 -15.56 -8.24 -10.36
CA THR A 135 -16.88 -8.76 -9.99
C THR A 135 -17.96 -7.77 -10.40
N ARG A 136 -19.23 -8.18 -10.33
CA ARG A 136 -20.36 -7.30 -10.62
C ARG A 136 -20.42 -6.09 -9.67
N ASN A 137 -19.90 -6.25 -8.46
CA ASN A 137 -20.08 -5.30 -7.36
C ASN A 137 -18.80 -4.55 -7.02
N PHE A 138 -17.68 -4.91 -7.64
CA PHE A 138 -16.39 -4.37 -7.32
C PHE A 138 -15.46 -4.42 -8.52
N TYR A 139 -14.82 -3.29 -8.75
CA TYR A 139 -13.87 -3.06 -9.83
C TYR A 139 -12.80 -2.13 -9.27
N PHE A 140 -11.59 -2.65 -9.09
CA PHE A 140 -10.42 -1.76 -9.17
C PHE A 140 -10.50 -1.13 -10.56
N GLY A 141 -10.33 0.19 -10.67
CA GLY A 141 -10.43 0.91 -11.95
C GLY A 141 -9.56 0.29 -13.05
N ALA A 142 -9.52 0.88 -14.24
CA ALA A 142 -8.60 0.45 -15.31
C ALA A 142 -7.13 0.75 -14.94
N LEU A 143 -6.64 0.11 -13.87
CA LEU A 143 -5.28 0.11 -13.40
C LEU A 143 -4.51 -0.89 -14.23
N GLU A 144 -3.30 -0.53 -14.61
CA GLU A 144 -2.43 -1.41 -15.37
C GLU A 144 -1.76 -2.42 -14.42
N PRO A 145 -1.60 -3.69 -14.83
CA PRO A 145 -0.77 -4.64 -14.09
C PRO A 145 0.63 -4.07 -13.85
N ARG A 146 1.23 -4.41 -12.70
CA ARG A 146 2.54 -3.89 -12.23
C ARG A 146 2.63 -2.39 -11.96
N GLN A 147 1.51 -1.66 -12.04
CA GLN A 147 1.51 -0.21 -11.77
C GLN A 147 1.82 0.13 -10.30
N PHE A 148 1.39 -0.71 -9.36
CA PHE A 148 1.61 -0.49 -7.92
C PHE A 148 2.23 -1.72 -7.26
N TYR A 149 3.08 -1.50 -6.27
CA TYR A 149 3.46 -2.56 -5.32
C TYR A 149 2.57 -2.48 -4.09
N TYR A 150 2.52 -3.61 -3.39
CA TYR A 150 1.55 -3.88 -2.37
C TYR A 150 2.18 -4.70 -1.27
N VAL A 151 2.10 -4.18 -0.05
CA VAL A 151 2.52 -4.86 1.18
C VAL A 151 1.30 -4.99 2.07
N VAL A 152 1.08 -6.16 2.67
CA VAL A 152 -0.06 -6.39 3.53
C VAL A 152 0.30 -7.32 4.68
N ASP A 153 -0.19 -6.97 5.86
CA ASP A 153 -0.10 -7.82 7.05
C ASP A 153 -0.88 -9.12 6.80
N GLU A 154 -0.19 -10.25 6.98
CA GLU A 154 -0.69 -11.57 6.60
C GLU A 154 -1.96 -12.00 7.36
N ARG A 155 -2.27 -11.31 8.46
CA ARG A 155 -3.47 -11.54 9.27
C ARG A 155 -4.73 -10.99 8.60
N PHE A 156 -4.58 -10.04 7.69
CA PHE A 156 -5.67 -9.32 7.06
C PHE A 156 -5.97 -9.82 5.64
N VAL A 157 -5.36 -10.90 5.18
CA VAL A 157 -5.58 -11.44 3.83
C VAL A 157 -6.50 -12.67 3.83
N ASN A 158 -7.34 -12.78 2.81
CA ASN A 158 -8.25 -13.93 2.65
C ASN A 158 -7.56 -15.24 2.23
N GLY A 159 -6.32 -15.18 1.76
CA GLY A 159 -5.54 -16.35 1.34
C GLY A 159 -4.70 -17.01 2.44
N ASN A 160 -4.81 -16.58 3.71
CA ASN A 160 -3.99 -17.13 4.80
C ASN A 160 -4.72 -18.18 5.64
N ASN A 161 -4.66 -19.45 5.23
CA ASN A 161 -5.34 -20.57 5.92
C ASN A 161 -4.89 -20.81 7.37
N LEU A 162 -3.81 -20.16 7.83
CA LEU A 162 -3.35 -20.25 9.21
C LEU A 162 -4.11 -19.27 10.13
N TYR A 163 -4.34 -18.04 9.67
CA TYR A 163 -5.08 -17.01 10.42
C TYR A 163 -6.56 -16.94 10.07
N ASN A 164 -6.98 -17.55 8.96
CA ASN A 164 -8.37 -17.69 8.57
C ASN A 164 -8.80 -19.15 8.50
N ASN A 165 -10.12 -19.40 8.59
CA ASN A 165 -10.65 -20.75 8.46
C ASN A 165 -10.75 -21.11 6.97
N GLY A 166 -9.64 -21.61 6.41
CA GLY A 166 -9.48 -21.92 4.98
C GLY A 166 -10.54 -22.84 4.36
N SER A 167 -11.28 -23.60 5.16
CA SER A 167 -12.36 -24.50 4.69
C SER A 167 -13.74 -23.83 4.56
N THR A 168 -13.92 -22.68 5.22
CA THR A 168 -15.20 -21.94 5.27
C THR A 168 -15.08 -20.56 4.64
N GLY A 169 -13.86 -20.02 4.52
CA GLY A 169 -13.61 -18.67 4.03
C GLY A 169 -14.10 -17.58 4.97
N ARG A 170 -14.71 -17.91 6.11
CA ARG A 170 -15.33 -16.95 7.03
C ARG A 170 -14.28 -16.09 7.71
N TYR A 171 -14.73 -14.93 8.21
CA TYR A 171 -13.90 -14.12 9.09
C TYR A 171 -13.70 -14.88 10.40
N ALA A 172 -12.65 -15.69 10.45
CA ALA A 172 -12.31 -16.49 11.62
C ALA A 172 -11.67 -15.58 12.67
N PRO A 173 -11.77 -15.92 13.98
CA PRO A 173 -10.86 -15.33 14.93
C PRO A 173 -9.44 -15.48 14.38
N LEU A 174 -8.66 -14.39 14.33
CA LEU A 174 -7.23 -14.49 14.11
C LEU A 174 -6.74 -15.61 15.02
N ASN A 175 -6.20 -16.67 14.43
CA ASN A 175 -5.90 -17.88 15.17
C ASN A 175 -5.02 -17.53 16.38
N ILE A 176 -5.58 -17.63 17.58
CA ILE A 176 -4.96 -17.17 18.82
C ILE A 176 -3.76 -17.98 19.26
N THR A 177 -3.69 -19.21 18.75
CA THR A 177 -2.55 -20.07 19.02
C THR A 177 -1.39 -19.69 18.10
N LEU A 178 -1.67 -18.93 17.05
CA LEU A 178 -0.69 -18.27 16.21
C LEU A 178 -0.51 -16.85 16.73
N SER A 179 0.39 -16.73 17.68
CA SER A 179 1.13 -15.49 17.87
C SER A 179 1.58 -14.97 16.50
N PRO A 180 1.34 -13.70 16.14
CA PRO A 180 1.80 -13.15 14.88
C PRO A 180 3.25 -13.55 14.65
N ALA A 181 3.55 -13.93 13.41
CA ALA A 181 4.92 -14.09 12.95
C ALA A 181 5.78 -12.97 13.53
N MET A 182 6.92 -13.35 14.12
CA MET A 182 7.80 -12.43 14.80
C MET A 182 8.22 -11.32 13.85
N GLY A 183 8.74 -10.24 14.45
CA GLY A 183 9.70 -9.35 13.78
C GLY A 183 10.65 -10.16 12.93
N PRO A 184 10.75 -9.92 11.61
CA PRO A 184 11.98 -10.29 10.91
C PRO A 184 13.22 -9.74 11.65
N ASP A 185 13.00 -8.70 12.47
CA ASP A 185 14.02 -7.88 13.13
C ASP A 185 14.28 -8.23 14.61
N ALA A 186 13.64 -9.26 15.19
CA ALA A 186 13.71 -9.54 16.63
C ALA A 186 14.26 -10.96 16.97
N PRO A 187 15.51 -11.10 17.42
CA PRO A 187 16.02 -12.35 17.99
C PRO A 187 15.81 -12.44 19.52
N PRO A 188 15.41 -13.59 20.09
CA PRO A 188 14.94 -14.83 19.46
C PRO A 188 13.41 -14.83 19.19
N PRO A 189 12.91 -15.82 18.41
CA PRO A 189 11.49 -16.07 18.14
C PRO A 189 10.57 -16.23 19.34
N ASN A 190 10.16 -15.13 19.97
CA ASN A 190 9.03 -15.16 20.89
C ASN A 190 7.79 -14.71 20.13
N GLY A 191 6.78 -15.58 20.12
CA GLY A 191 5.46 -15.24 19.59
C GLY A 191 4.95 -13.94 20.20
N LEU A 192 4.43 -13.05 19.35
CA LEU A 192 3.78 -11.83 19.81
C LEU A 192 2.53 -12.17 20.66
N PRO A 193 2.26 -11.45 21.77
CA PRO A 193 1.05 -11.62 22.55
C PRO A 193 -0.22 -11.43 21.70
N ASP A 194 -1.29 -12.12 22.09
CA ASP A 194 -2.62 -11.94 21.50
C ASP A 194 -3.03 -10.45 21.50
N GLY A 195 -3.60 -9.99 20.39
CA GLY A 195 -4.06 -8.60 20.24
C GLY A 195 -2.99 -7.56 19.91
N THR A 196 -1.80 -7.99 19.48
CA THR A 196 -0.80 -7.07 18.93
C THR A 196 -1.35 -6.37 17.69
N LEU A 197 -1.25 -5.04 17.64
CA LEU A 197 -1.67 -4.25 16.48
C LEU A 197 -0.85 -4.60 15.21
N PRO A 198 -1.31 -4.19 14.02
CA PRO A 198 -0.46 -4.16 12.83
C PRO A 198 0.79 -3.34 13.08
N TRP A 199 1.87 -3.78 12.45
CA TRP A 199 3.24 -3.49 12.87
C TRP A 199 4.15 -3.15 11.70
N LEU A 200 3.59 -3.18 10.48
CA LEU A 200 4.13 -2.44 9.36
C LEU A 200 4.23 -0.98 9.77
N THR A 201 5.39 -0.39 9.50
CA THR A 201 5.65 1.01 9.80
C THR A 201 5.85 1.80 8.52
N LEU A 202 5.39 3.05 8.51
CA LEU A 202 5.64 3.98 7.43
C LEU A 202 6.20 5.27 8.02
N ASN A 203 7.42 5.64 7.64
CA ASN A 203 8.13 6.80 8.17
C ASN A 203 8.20 6.79 9.71
N GLY A 204 8.45 5.61 10.30
CA GLY A 204 8.52 5.43 11.76
C GLY A 204 7.17 5.40 12.50
N VAL A 205 6.04 5.51 11.78
CA VAL A 205 4.70 5.37 12.37
C VAL A 205 4.24 3.92 12.24
N GLU A 206 3.89 3.27 13.34
CA GLU A 206 3.35 1.90 13.38
C GLU A 206 1.84 1.85 13.09
N GLY A 207 1.26 0.65 12.97
CA GLY A 207 -0.19 0.47 12.90
C GLY A 207 -0.78 0.33 11.50
N TYR A 208 0.04 0.01 10.49
CA TYR A 208 -0.44 -0.16 9.12
C TYR A 208 -0.82 -1.61 8.82
N VAL A 209 -2.00 -1.80 8.23
CA VAL A 209 -2.51 -3.09 7.76
C VAL A 209 -2.00 -3.40 6.36
N ALA A 210 -1.86 -2.37 5.52
CA ALA A 210 -1.33 -2.50 4.18
C ALA A 210 -0.65 -1.21 3.72
N LEU A 211 0.29 -1.33 2.80
CA LEU A 211 0.98 -0.23 2.13
C LEU A 211 0.82 -0.37 0.62
N ILE A 212 0.49 0.72 -0.04
CA ILE A 212 0.44 0.83 -1.50
C ILE A 212 1.59 1.73 -1.92
N ILE A 213 2.42 1.22 -2.82
CA ILE A 213 3.65 1.87 -3.23
C ILE A 213 3.54 2.23 -4.70
N PHE A 214 3.65 3.52 -5.01
CA PHE A 214 3.79 4.00 -6.36
C PHE A 214 5.28 4.02 -6.75
N PRO A 215 5.71 3.16 -7.69
CA PRO A 215 7.02 3.26 -8.32
C PRO A 215 7.23 4.62 -8.95
N ASN A 216 8.17 5.43 -8.44
CA ASN A 216 8.57 6.62 -9.19
C ASN A 216 9.51 6.25 -10.34
N VAL A 217 9.89 7.23 -11.15
CA VAL A 217 10.81 7.02 -12.29
C VAL A 217 12.13 6.39 -11.84
N PRO A 218 12.78 5.54 -12.66
CA PRO A 218 14.05 4.94 -12.32
C PRO A 218 15.09 5.97 -11.88
N GLN A 219 15.81 5.67 -10.80
CA GLN A 219 16.79 6.57 -10.21
C GLN A 219 18.09 5.83 -9.92
N VAL A 220 19.22 6.47 -10.24
CA VAL A 220 20.55 6.03 -9.79
C VAL A 220 21.00 6.93 -8.66
N PHE A 221 21.37 6.34 -7.52
CA PHE A 221 21.86 7.08 -6.36
C PHE A 221 23.36 7.38 -6.48
N GLN A 222 23.87 8.20 -5.56
CA GLN A 222 25.26 8.65 -5.56
C GLN A 222 26.29 7.52 -5.40
N ASP A 223 25.89 6.40 -4.82
CA ASP A 223 26.71 5.19 -4.66
C ASP A 223 26.65 4.24 -5.87
N GLY A 224 25.97 4.62 -6.95
CA GLY A 224 25.92 3.89 -8.22
C GLY A 224 24.85 2.81 -8.33
N PHE A 225 24.07 2.56 -7.28
CA PHE A 225 22.96 1.61 -7.35
C PHE A 225 21.73 2.26 -7.97
N ALA A 226 21.07 1.46 -8.81
CA ALA A 226 19.94 1.87 -9.62
C ALA A 226 18.65 1.22 -9.08
N GLN A 227 17.70 2.06 -8.67
CA GLN A 227 16.31 1.67 -8.56
C GLN A 227 15.70 1.71 -9.96
N ASP A 228 15.61 0.56 -10.63
CA ASP A 228 15.03 0.41 -11.96
C ASP A 228 14.03 -0.75 -12.03
N ARG A 229 12.76 -0.37 -12.10
CA ARG A 229 11.61 -1.27 -12.06
C ARG A 229 11.19 -1.78 -13.44
N SER A 230 11.90 -1.40 -14.51
CA SER A 230 11.67 -1.92 -15.86
C SER A 230 12.26 -3.33 -16.06
N GLN A 231 13.04 -3.82 -15.10
CA GLN A 231 13.69 -5.12 -15.16
C GLN A 231 12.68 -6.27 -15.00
N SER A 232 12.83 -7.31 -15.83
CA SER A 232 12.00 -8.53 -15.78
C SER A 232 12.25 -9.35 -14.51
N GLY A 233 11.23 -9.90 -13.86
CA GLY A 233 11.40 -10.82 -12.73
C GLY A 233 10.13 -10.93 -11.88
N THR A 234 10.19 -11.75 -10.84
CA THR A 234 9.10 -11.90 -9.86
C THR A 234 9.07 -10.74 -8.86
N ALA A 235 7.93 -10.56 -8.19
CA ALA A 235 7.79 -9.63 -7.09
C ALA A 235 8.89 -9.77 -6.03
N ILE A 236 9.27 -10.99 -5.66
CA ILE A 236 10.25 -11.25 -4.59
C ILE A 236 11.64 -10.76 -4.98
N GLU A 237 12.04 -10.98 -6.23
CA GLU A 237 13.35 -10.58 -6.78
C GLU A 237 13.46 -9.07 -7.04
N ARG A 238 12.33 -8.37 -7.11
CA ARG A 238 12.28 -6.98 -7.55
C ARG A 238 11.83 -6.08 -6.43
N ILE A 239 10.70 -6.35 -5.81
CA ILE A 239 10.01 -5.43 -4.91
C ILE A 239 10.75 -5.27 -3.60
N ALA A 240 11.45 -6.32 -3.14
CA ALA A 240 12.28 -6.26 -1.94
C ALA A 240 13.14 -5.00 -1.98
N ASP A 241 13.90 -4.78 -3.06
CA ASP A 241 14.80 -3.65 -3.38
C ASP A 241 14.15 -2.24 -3.43
N TYR A 242 12.93 -2.04 -2.97
CA TYR A 242 12.27 -0.73 -3.09
C TYR A 242 11.51 -0.28 -1.84
N LEU A 243 11.76 -0.92 -0.71
CA LEU A 243 10.90 -0.79 0.46
C LEU A 243 11.45 0.18 1.51
N ASP A 244 12.77 0.39 1.55
CA ASP A 244 13.44 1.05 2.69
C ASP A 244 14.31 2.27 2.33
N GLN A 245 14.66 3.02 3.38
CA GLN A 245 15.56 4.17 3.33
C GLN A 245 17.01 3.74 3.12
N ARG A 246 17.73 4.48 2.28
CA ARG A 246 19.11 4.13 1.90
C ARG A 246 20.20 4.98 2.57
N PHE A 247 19.86 6.20 2.94
CA PHE A 247 20.75 7.11 3.65
C PHE A 247 20.03 7.67 4.86
N ASP A 248 20.69 7.73 6.02
CA ASP A 248 20.16 8.42 7.19
C ASP A 248 20.08 9.95 6.96
N VAL A 249 19.54 10.66 7.94
CA VAL A 249 19.42 12.13 7.92
C VAL A 249 20.78 12.86 7.86
N ASN A 250 21.89 12.17 8.16
CA ASN A 250 23.24 12.71 8.11
C ASN A 250 23.96 12.36 6.79
N GLY A 251 23.29 11.64 5.89
CA GLY A 251 23.85 11.17 4.62
C GLY A 251 24.75 9.95 4.76
N HIS A 252 24.77 9.28 5.90
CA HIS A 252 25.44 7.98 6.03
C HIS A 252 24.61 6.91 5.34
N GLN A 253 25.29 6.03 4.61
CA GLN A 253 24.66 4.84 4.07
C GLN A 253 24.17 3.98 5.24
N VAL A 254 22.87 3.68 5.24
CA VAL A 254 22.27 2.69 6.13
C VAL A 254 22.01 1.41 5.34
N ASP A 255 21.72 0.32 6.04
CA ASP A 255 21.27 -0.89 5.36
C ASP A 255 20.00 -0.53 4.59
N GLY A 256 20.14 -0.53 3.27
CA GLY A 256 19.18 0.04 2.35
C GLY A 256 18.30 -1.03 1.72
N ASN A 257 17.09 -0.59 1.41
CA ASN A 257 16.04 -1.09 0.53
C ASN A 257 15.71 -2.58 0.38
N ALA A 258 16.28 -3.57 1.08
CA ALA A 258 15.89 -4.97 0.88
C ALA A 258 16.19 -5.89 2.08
N ASP A 259 16.24 -5.36 3.31
CA ASP A 259 16.56 -6.19 4.47
C ASP A 259 15.37 -7.09 4.90
N GLY A 260 14.21 -6.92 4.24
CA GLY A 260 13.01 -7.71 4.48
C GLY A 260 12.31 -7.35 5.79
N ASN A 261 12.67 -6.20 6.37
CA ASN A 261 12.09 -5.72 7.62
C ASN A 261 10.70 -5.10 7.44
N ARG A 262 10.07 -4.73 8.55
CA ARG A 262 8.73 -4.11 8.57
C ARG A 262 8.75 -2.57 8.43
N HIS A 263 9.90 -1.97 8.17
CA HIS A 263 10.16 -0.54 8.27
C HIS A 263 10.23 0.16 6.91
N PHE A 264 9.08 0.63 6.44
CA PHE A 264 8.95 1.27 5.14
C PHE A 264 9.06 2.78 5.23
N PHE A 265 9.51 3.38 4.13
CA PHE A 265 9.65 4.83 4.02
C PHE A 265 9.02 5.32 2.72
N SER A 266 8.39 6.50 2.79
CA SER A 266 7.93 7.24 1.62
C SER A 266 8.86 8.40 1.35
N GLN A 267 8.97 8.80 0.09
CA GLN A 267 9.68 10.00 -0.33
C GLN A 267 9.22 11.21 0.50
N SER A 268 10.18 11.82 1.19
CA SER A 268 9.99 13.02 1.99
C SER A 268 11.33 13.75 2.10
N ARG A 269 11.34 14.97 2.65
CA ARG A 269 12.59 15.70 2.91
C ARG A 269 13.47 15.03 3.97
N GLU A 270 12.86 14.24 4.85
CA GLU A 270 13.52 13.59 5.98
C GLU A 270 14.04 12.19 5.60
N ASN A 271 13.49 11.60 4.53
CA ASN A 271 13.83 10.26 4.05
C ASN A 271 14.72 10.33 2.81
N ILE A 272 15.99 10.67 3.04
CA ILE A 272 17.00 10.77 1.97
C ILE A 272 17.23 9.39 1.35
N GLY A 273 17.27 9.33 0.02
CA GLY A 273 17.48 8.07 -0.70
C GLY A 273 16.20 7.24 -0.91
N VAL A 274 15.03 7.78 -0.59
CA VAL A 274 13.73 7.16 -0.90
C VAL A 274 13.11 7.86 -2.11
N ASN A 275 12.86 7.11 -3.18
CA ASN A 275 12.29 7.64 -4.42
C ASN A 275 10.76 7.49 -4.49
N ASP A 276 10.22 6.52 -3.74
CA ASP A 276 8.87 6.02 -3.95
C ASP A 276 7.83 6.70 -3.07
N LEU A 277 6.61 6.82 -3.60
CA LEU A 277 5.48 7.35 -2.83
C LEU A 277 4.71 6.20 -2.22
N VAL A 278 4.53 6.24 -0.90
CA VAL A 278 3.83 5.19 -0.17
C VAL A 278 2.63 5.78 0.56
N VAL A 279 1.49 5.14 0.40
CA VAL A 279 0.28 5.42 1.16
C VAL A 279 -0.13 4.15 1.90
N GLY A 280 -0.37 4.27 3.20
CA GLY A 280 -0.80 3.16 4.03
C GLY A 280 -2.29 3.17 4.36
N ILE A 281 -2.84 1.98 4.63
CA ILE A 281 -4.12 1.77 5.32
C ILE A 281 -3.79 1.50 6.78
N THR A 282 -4.17 2.39 7.68
CA THR A 282 -4.00 2.16 9.12
C THR A 282 -5.04 1.16 9.63
N PHE A 283 -4.74 0.50 10.75
CA PHE A 283 -5.70 -0.35 11.44
C PHE A 283 -6.99 0.41 11.79
N SER A 284 -6.88 1.67 12.20
CA SER A 284 -8.04 2.49 12.54
C SER A 284 -8.95 2.78 11.33
N GLU A 285 -8.36 3.06 10.16
CA GLU A 285 -9.12 3.29 8.93
C GLU A 285 -9.82 2.02 8.45
N TRP A 286 -9.10 0.90 8.48
CA TRP A 286 -9.65 -0.42 8.20
C TRP A 286 -10.80 -0.74 9.15
N GLN A 287 -10.58 -0.62 10.46
CA GLN A 287 -11.57 -0.91 11.49
C GLN A 287 -12.82 -0.05 11.30
N ASN A 288 -12.66 1.25 11.09
CA ASN A 288 -13.77 2.17 10.84
C ASN A 288 -14.57 1.78 9.59
N ALA A 289 -13.90 1.41 8.49
CA ALA A 289 -14.59 1.00 7.26
C ALA A 289 -15.41 -0.28 7.46
N VAL A 290 -14.83 -1.30 8.10
CA VAL A 290 -15.53 -2.55 8.38
C VAL A 290 -16.64 -2.34 9.39
N MET A 291 -16.43 -1.51 10.41
CA MET A 291 -17.44 -1.19 11.41
C MET A 291 -18.64 -0.46 10.83
N ASN A 292 -18.41 0.57 10.00
CA ASN A 292 -19.48 1.27 9.31
C ASN A 292 -20.35 0.31 8.50
N ARG A 293 -19.72 -0.68 7.85
CA ARG A 293 -20.43 -1.73 7.13
C ARG A 293 -21.30 -2.57 8.07
N VAL A 294 -20.73 -3.12 9.14
CA VAL A 294 -21.47 -4.00 10.05
C VAL A 294 -22.60 -3.24 10.76
N CYS A 295 -22.35 -2.01 11.22
CA CYS A 295 -23.38 -1.18 11.84
C CYS A 295 -24.52 -0.86 10.87
N SER A 296 -24.23 -0.60 9.59
CA SER A 296 -25.28 -0.33 8.59
C SER A 296 -26.20 -1.52 8.31
N GLN A 297 -25.81 -2.73 8.70
CA GLN A 297 -26.56 -3.97 8.47
C GLN A 297 -26.98 -4.67 9.76
N LEU A 298 -26.81 -4.01 10.90
CA LEU A 298 -26.92 -4.66 12.20
C LEU A 298 -28.27 -5.34 12.41
N ASP A 299 -29.37 -4.71 12.02
CA ASP A 299 -30.72 -5.27 12.12
C ASP A 299 -30.86 -6.58 11.33
N SER A 300 -30.28 -6.64 10.13
CA SER A 300 -30.32 -7.85 9.31
C SER A 300 -29.38 -8.93 9.86
N LEU A 301 -28.22 -8.55 10.38
CA LEU A 301 -27.22 -9.48 10.90
C LEU A 301 -27.67 -10.12 12.21
N THR A 302 -28.36 -9.37 13.07
CA THR A 302 -28.90 -9.87 14.35
C THR A 302 -30.05 -10.86 14.17
N GLN A 303 -30.76 -10.81 13.05
CA GLN A 303 -31.80 -11.77 12.68
C GLN A 303 -31.26 -13.12 12.19
N VAL A 304 -29.97 -13.22 11.87
CA VAL A 304 -29.35 -14.50 11.53
C VAL A 304 -29.38 -15.40 12.76
N ASP A 305 -29.91 -16.63 12.60
CA ASP A 305 -29.92 -17.65 13.65
C ASP A 305 -28.51 -17.80 14.24
N SER A 306 -28.38 -17.70 15.56
CA SER A 306 -27.09 -17.78 16.26
C SER A 306 -26.38 -19.11 16.06
N ASN A 307 -27.10 -20.18 15.71
CA ASN A 307 -26.54 -21.49 15.41
C ASN A 307 -26.22 -21.67 13.91
N ALA A 308 -26.61 -20.72 13.05
CA ALA A 308 -26.28 -20.78 11.65
C ALA A 308 -24.78 -20.60 11.45
N ALA A 309 -24.23 -21.39 10.53
CA ALA A 309 -22.84 -21.31 10.14
C ALA A 309 -22.67 -20.04 9.27
N TYR A 310 -22.31 -18.91 9.87
CA TYR A 310 -22.31 -17.58 9.23
C TYR A 310 -21.25 -16.69 9.87
N TRP A 311 -20.53 -15.90 9.08
CA TRP A 311 -19.37 -15.13 9.56
C TRP A 311 -19.69 -14.18 10.74
N PHE A 312 -20.92 -13.67 10.83
CA PHE A 312 -21.35 -12.81 11.95
C PHE A 312 -21.48 -13.57 13.28
N ASN A 313 -21.61 -14.90 13.22
CA ASN A 313 -21.67 -15.79 14.39
C ASN A 313 -20.31 -16.39 14.75
N ASP A 314 -19.33 -16.32 13.84
CA ASP A 314 -18.07 -17.06 13.94
C ASP A 314 -16.98 -16.30 14.74
N TYR A 315 -17.39 -15.40 15.63
CA TYR A 315 -16.48 -14.61 16.46
C TYR A 315 -16.41 -15.08 17.92
N ASP A 316 -15.21 -15.07 18.49
CA ASP A 316 -14.96 -15.25 19.93
C ASP A 316 -14.20 -14.04 20.51
N ALA A 317 -14.83 -13.40 21.53
CA ALA A 317 -14.36 -12.16 22.19
C ALA A 317 -13.12 -12.33 23.03
N VAL A 318 -12.97 -13.52 23.59
CA VAL A 318 -11.84 -13.86 24.45
C VAL A 318 -10.63 -14.16 23.57
N GLN A 319 -10.86 -14.59 22.34
CA GLN A 319 -9.83 -15.12 21.46
C GLN A 319 -9.38 -14.08 20.42
N ASN A 320 -10.26 -13.32 19.76
CA ASN A 320 -9.84 -12.37 18.73
C ASN A 320 -10.06 -10.89 19.14
N PRO A 321 -9.14 -10.28 19.92
CA PRO A 321 -9.26 -8.87 20.30
C PRO A 321 -9.08 -7.90 19.10
N SER A 322 -8.37 -8.32 18.04
CA SER A 322 -8.06 -7.49 16.87
C SER A 322 -9.15 -7.52 15.78
N GLY A 323 -9.89 -8.61 15.68
CA GLY A 323 -11.02 -8.72 14.76
C GLY A 323 -12.33 -8.66 15.54
N GLY A 324 -12.78 -7.46 15.89
CA GLY A 324 -13.80 -7.20 16.92
C GLY A 324 -15.07 -8.06 16.92
N ASN A 325 -15.73 -8.08 18.08
CA ASN A 325 -16.94 -8.84 18.31
C ASN A 325 -18.13 -8.35 17.51
N TRP A 326 -18.38 -8.85 16.30
CA TRP A 326 -19.48 -8.30 15.50
C TRP A 326 -20.85 -8.28 16.23
N ARG A 327 -21.12 -9.23 17.15
CA ARG A 327 -22.36 -9.27 17.95
C ARG A 327 -22.33 -8.44 19.25
N SER A 328 -21.20 -8.26 19.93
CA SER A 328 -21.11 -7.44 21.17
C SER A 328 -20.45 -6.06 20.99
N PHE A 329 -19.72 -5.86 19.91
CA PHE A 329 -19.20 -4.56 19.43
C PHE A 329 -20.32 -3.67 18.87
N THR A 330 -21.54 -4.20 18.77
CA THR A 330 -22.77 -3.45 18.47
C THR A 330 -22.99 -2.26 19.40
N GLY A 331 -22.43 -2.28 20.62
CA GLY A 331 -22.42 -1.14 21.54
C GLY A 331 -21.67 0.10 21.02
N ALA A 332 -20.79 -0.05 20.04
CA ALA A 332 -20.09 1.06 19.37
C ALA A 332 -20.83 1.59 18.13
N CYS A 333 -21.90 0.93 17.68
CA CYS A 333 -22.70 1.39 16.53
C CYS A 333 -23.60 2.59 16.84
N GLY A 334 -23.56 3.11 18.08
CA GLY A 334 -24.36 4.25 18.51
C GLY A 334 -25.86 3.95 18.48
N LEU A 335 -26.36 3.30 19.53
CA LEU A 335 -27.78 3.35 19.92
C LEU A 335 -27.93 4.23 21.14
#